data_AF-A0A2T2VTM6-F1
#
_entry.id   AF-A0A2T2VTM6-F1
#
_cell.length_a   1.000
_cell.length_b   1.000
_cell.length_c   1.000
_cell.angle_alpha   90.00
_cell.angle_beta   90.00
_cell.angle_gamma   90.00
#
_symmetry.space_group_name_H-M   'P 1'
#
loop_
_entity.id
_entity.type
_entity.pdbx_description
1 polymer ?
#
loop_
_entity_poly.entity_id
_entity_poly.type
_entity_poly.pdbx_seq_one_letter_code
_entity_poly.pdbx_strand_id
1 'polypeptide(L)'
;EGSHHNEYYLQRLSKGSSRLALEAQEKFPDSTIYIVPVGINYSHHQLPWQEVHLVYGNPILVGEFLEKYRENSSATINQLREVLKREMKACLWLPENEEHYLQKKKYINLENTKLGFYKLREQLLLDPKQLKTIENKGSIGQFWISLFSLPNLLPLIGIGWVVKLFPDIVFHNSIKYMVGLFMFAFWWKILIFSGTYIYGISTGIGLFIGSLFFLYLRQMLISKYKSN
;
A
#
# COMPACT_ATOMS: atom_id res chain seq x y z
N GLU A 1 -12.19 9.96 -0.77
CA GLU A 1 -12.87 9.00 -1.66
C GLU A 1 -14.03 8.30 -0.97
N GLY A 2 -13.90 7.91 0.31
CA GLY A 2 -15.02 7.31 1.05
C GLY A 2 -15.20 5.81 0.78
N SER A 3 -14.28 5.21 0.02
CA SER A 3 -14.11 3.78 -0.18
C SER A 3 -12.63 3.43 -0.17
N HIS A 4 -12.32 2.14 -0.12
CA HIS A 4 -10.98 1.60 -0.32
C HIS A 4 -10.91 0.84 -1.63
N HIS A 5 -9.74 0.85 -2.26
CA HIS A 5 -9.52 0.19 -3.54
C HIS A 5 -8.02 -0.13 -3.72
N ASN A 6 -7.66 -0.92 -4.74
CA ASN A 6 -6.29 -1.44 -4.93
C ASN A 6 -5.60 -0.88 -6.20
N GLU A 7 -6.31 -0.03 -6.93
CA GLU A 7 -5.81 0.75 -8.06
C GLU A 7 -5.00 1.95 -7.58
N TYR A 8 -4.14 2.47 -8.46
CA TYR A 8 -3.25 3.59 -8.16
C TYR A 8 -3.85 4.97 -8.44
N TYR A 9 -4.94 5.02 -9.19
CA TYR A 9 -5.57 6.27 -9.61
C TYR A 9 -6.60 6.74 -8.61
N LEU A 10 -6.82 8.06 -8.59
CA LEU A 10 -7.76 8.69 -7.68
C LEU A 10 -9.20 8.33 -8.07
N GLN A 11 -9.95 7.76 -7.14
CA GLN A 11 -11.38 7.53 -7.32
C GLN A 11 -12.17 8.84 -7.18
N ARG A 12 -13.46 8.78 -7.48
CA ARG A 12 -14.34 9.94 -7.32
C ARG A 12 -14.34 10.43 -5.87
N LEU A 13 -13.91 11.67 -5.66
CA LEU A 13 -14.03 12.32 -4.36
C LEU A 13 -15.50 12.62 -4.04
N SER A 14 -15.90 12.32 -2.79
CA SER A 14 -17.19 12.74 -2.25
C SER A 14 -17.16 14.23 -1.90
N LYS A 15 -18.34 14.83 -1.70
CA LYS A 15 -18.49 16.24 -1.33
C LYS A 15 -18.18 16.53 0.15
N GLY A 16 -18.10 15.49 0.98
CA GLY A 16 -18.04 15.60 2.44
C GLY A 16 -16.85 16.43 2.93
N SER A 17 -15.64 16.16 2.43
CA SER A 17 -14.43 16.86 2.86
C SER A 17 -14.47 18.36 2.57
N SER A 18 -14.89 18.74 1.34
CA SER A 18 -15.05 20.14 0.96
C SER A 18 -16.14 20.84 1.76
N ARG A 19 -17.27 20.17 2.00
CA ARG A 19 -18.36 20.70 2.82
C ARG A 19 -17.92 20.97 4.26
N LEU A 20 -17.30 19.99 4.91
CA LEU A 20 -16.83 20.11 6.31
C LEU A 20 -15.82 21.25 6.47
N ALA A 21 -14.91 21.40 5.52
CA ALA A 21 -13.92 22.47 5.56
C ALA A 21 -14.56 23.86 5.43
N LEU A 22 -15.52 24.03 4.51
CA LEU A 22 -16.24 25.29 4.30
C LEU A 22 -17.13 25.64 5.51
N GLU A 23 -17.88 24.67 6.04
CA GLU A 23 -18.70 24.85 7.26
C GLU A 23 -17.84 25.21 8.47
N ALA A 24 -16.66 24.59 8.61
CA ALA A 24 -15.71 24.94 9.67
C ALA A 24 -15.16 26.36 9.51
N GLN A 25 -14.82 26.77 8.29
CA GLN A 25 -14.30 28.12 8.01
C GLN A 25 -15.37 29.19 8.21
N GLU A 26 -16.63 28.89 7.89
CA GLU A 26 -17.76 29.78 8.16
C GLU A 26 -18.04 29.94 9.66
N LYS A 27 -17.97 28.84 10.42
CA LYS A 27 -18.20 28.84 11.87
C LYS A 27 -17.08 29.53 12.64
N PHE A 28 -15.85 29.50 12.12
CA PHE A 28 -14.68 30.12 12.75
C PHE A 28 -13.95 31.05 11.77
N PRO A 29 -14.50 32.26 11.50
CA PRO A 29 -13.93 33.18 10.50
C PRO A 29 -12.50 33.63 10.80
N ASP A 30 -12.13 33.75 12.08
CA ASP A 30 -10.80 34.18 12.51
C ASP A 30 -9.73 33.08 12.39
N SER A 31 -10.15 31.83 12.14
CA SER A 31 -9.23 30.71 11.98
C SER A 31 -8.85 30.54 10.50
N THR A 32 -7.57 30.36 10.21
CA THR A 32 -7.11 30.05 8.85
C THR A 32 -7.11 28.54 8.63
N ILE A 33 -8.08 28.04 7.85
CA ILE A 33 -8.20 26.60 7.55
C ILE A 33 -7.61 26.30 6.18
N TYR A 34 -6.76 25.28 6.13
CA TYR A 34 -6.20 24.72 4.90
C TYR A 34 -6.66 23.29 4.68
N ILE A 35 -6.88 22.92 3.42
CA ILE A 35 -6.94 21.52 3.00
C ILE A 35 -5.60 21.18 2.36
N VAL A 36 -4.87 20.21 2.92
CA VAL A 36 -3.61 19.74 2.33
C VAL A 36 -3.88 18.48 1.51
N PRO A 37 -3.73 18.52 0.17
CA PRO A 37 -3.83 17.33 -0.66
C PRO A 37 -2.62 16.43 -0.41
N VAL A 38 -2.86 15.13 -0.20
CA VAL A 38 -1.81 14.15 0.03
C VAL A 38 -2.02 12.95 -0.89
N GLY A 39 -0.98 12.57 -1.62
CA GLY A 39 -0.91 11.33 -2.38
C GLY A 39 -0.10 10.28 -1.64
N ILE A 40 -0.65 9.06 -1.57
CA ILE A 40 0.03 7.90 -0.98
C ILE A 40 0.32 6.92 -2.10
N ASN A 41 1.59 6.72 -2.42
CA ASN A 41 2.00 5.90 -3.56
C ASN A 41 2.82 4.70 -3.09
N TYR A 42 2.30 3.49 -3.27
CA TYR A 42 2.98 2.24 -2.87
C TYR A 42 3.79 1.67 -4.02
N SER A 43 4.98 1.10 -3.81
CA SER A 43 5.62 0.30 -4.86
C SER A 43 4.82 -0.97 -5.17
N HIS A 44 4.12 -1.50 -4.16
CA HIS A 44 3.08 -2.52 -4.31
C HIS A 44 2.19 -2.56 -3.05
N HIS A 45 0.86 -2.60 -3.21
CA HIS A 45 -0.10 -2.57 -2.10
C HIS A 45 -0.12 -3.80 -1.17
N GLN A 46 0.46 -4.93 -1.57
CA GLN A 46 0.28 -6.23 -0.89
C GLN A 46 1.56 -6.98 -0.56
N LEU A 47 2.67 -6.60 -1.20
CA LEU A 47 3.93 -7.26 -0.92
C LEU A 47 4.55 -6.68 0.35
N PRO A 48 5.29 -7.50 1.10
CA PRO A 48 6.11 -7.02 2.21
C PRO A 48 7.26 -6.16 1.68
N TRP A 49 7.79 -5.30 2.56
CA TRP A 49 9.04 -4.55 2.34
C TRP A 49 9.07 -3.72 1.06
N GLN A 50 7.92 -3.11 0.78
CA GLN A 50 7.69 -2.21 -0.33
C GLN A 50 7.88 -0.76 0.12
N GLU A 51 8.18 0.12 -0.83
CA GLU A 51 8.34 1.55 -0.57
C GLU A 51 6.98 2.25 -0.60
N VAL A 52 6.84 3.30 0.22
CA VAL A 52 5.67 4.17 0.22
C VAL A 52 6.16 5.61 0.11
N HIS A 53 5.66 6.33 -0.91
CA HIS A 53 5.93 7.74 -1.10
C HIS A 53 4.70 8.54 -0.67
N LEU A 54 4.88 9.35 0.38
CA LEU A 54 3.92 10.35 0.82
C LEU A 54 4.27 11.68 0.15
N VAL A 55 3.34 12.19 -0.65
CA VAL A 55 3.54 13.41 -1.44
C VAL A 55 2.52 14.43 -1.00
N TYR A 56 2.99 15.55 -0.47
CA TYR A 56 2.16 16.67 -0.05
C TYR A 56 2.09 17.67 -1.21
N GLY A 57 0.88 17.98 -1.64
CA GLY A 57 0.64 19.00 -2.65
C GLY A 57 0.47 20.38 -2.02
N ASN A 58 0.06 21.35 -2.84
CA ASN A 58 -0.11 22.72 -2.40
C ASN A 58 -1.33 22.84 -1.45
N PRO A 59 -1.16 23.42 -0.25
CA PRO A 59 -2.28 23.68 0.64
C PRO A 59 -3.32 24.60 -0.02
N ILE A 60 -4.58 24.24 0.10
CA ILE A 60 -5.72 25.01 -0.42
C ILE A 60 -6.28 25.84 0.73
N LEU A 61 -6.19 27.16 0.64
CA LEU A 61 -6.77 28.08 1.62
C LEU A 61 -8.30 28.10 1.48
N VAL A 62 -9.02 27.63 2.49
CA VAL A 62 -10.48 27.49 2.43
C VAL A 62 -11.18 28.85 2.45
N GLY A 63 -10.58 29.84 3.14
CA GLY A 63 -11.11 31.20 3.22
C GLY A 63 -11.36 31.87 1.87
N GLU A 64 -10.58 31.54 0.83
CA GLU A 64 -10.76 32.09 -0.53
C GLU A 64 -12.09 31.70 -1.19
N PHE A 65 -12.75 30.67 -0.66
CA PHE A 65 -14.01 30.16 -1.18
C PHE A 65 -15.22 30.64 -0.37
N LEU A 66 -15.03 31.35 0.76
CA LEU A 66 -16.10 31.62 1.72
C LEU A 66 -17.18 32.56 1.15
N GLU A 67 -16.79 33.62 0.44
CA GLU A 67 -17.76 34.54 -0.18
C GLU A 67 -18.66 33.81 -1.19
N LYS A 68 -18.05 33.02 -2.08
CA LYS A 68 -18.78 32.19 -3.06
C LYS A 68 -19.65 31.12 -2.39
N TYR A 69 -19.23 30.62 -1.22
CA TYR A 69 -19.98 29.63 -0.46
C TYR A 69 -21.27 30.23 0.12
N ARG A 70 -21.22 31.47 0.62
CA ARG A 70 -22.41 32.20 1.11
C ARG A 70 -23.40 32.50 -0.01
N GLU A 71 -22.91 32.82 -1.20
CA GLU A 71 -23.76 33.05 -2.39
C GLU A 71 -24.38 31.75 -2.93
N ASN A 72 -23.58 30.70 -3.11
CA ASN A 72 -24.02 29.41 -3.63
C ASN A 72 -23.20 28.25 -3.05
N SER A 73 -23.70 27.71 -1.95
CA SER A 73 -23.03 26.66 -1.19
C SER A 73 -22.75 25.39 -2.02
N SER A 74 -23.75 24.92 -2.78
CA SER A 74 -23.64 23.69 -3.56
C SER A 74 -22.62 23.80 -4.70
N ALA A 75 -22.62 24.91 -5.43
CA ALA A 75 -21.66 25.15 -6.51
C ALA A 75 -20.23 25.24 -5.96
N THR A 76 -20.05 25.97 -4.86
CA THR A 76 -18.74 26.18 -4.24
C THR A 76 -18.17 24.90 -3.62
N ILE A 77 -19.00 24.06 -2.99
CA ILE A 77 -18.58 22.72 -2.54
C ILE A 77 -18.04 21.89 -3.71
N ASN A 78 -18.72 21.91 -4.86
CA ASN A 78 -18.25 21.18 -6.04
C ASN A 78 -16.96 21.78 -6.59
N GLN A 79 -16.84 23.10 -6.60
CA GLN A 79 -15.62 23.79 -7.05
C GLN A 79 -14.42 23.41 -6.19
N LEU A 80 -14.53 23.52 -4.86
CA LEU A 80 -13.47 23.15 -3.93
C LEU A 80 -13.11 21.66 -4.05
N ARG A 81 -14.10 20.79 -4.29
CA ARG A 81 -13.89 19.37 -4.54
C ARG A 81 -13.07 19.11 -5.81
N GLU A 82 -13.34 19.82 -6.90
CA GLU A 82 -12.58 19.67 -8.15
C GLU A 82 -11.16 20.24 -8.03
N VAL A 83 -10.97 21.36 -7.31
CA VAL A 83 -9.62 21.87 -6.98
C VAL A 83 -8.86 20.81 -6.18
N LEU A 84 -9.45 20.30 -5.10
CA LEU A 84 -8.84 19.25 -4.29
C LEU A 84 -8.50 18.01 -5.12
N LYS A 85 -9.40 17.58 -6.00
CA LYS A 85 -9.19 16.45 -6.91
C LYS A 85 -7.96 16.67 -7.80
N ARG A 86 -7.83 17.85 -8.40
CA ARG A 86 -6.69 18.21 -9.26
C ARG A 86 -5.38 18.16 -8.48
N GLU A 87 -5.34 18.77 -7.29
CA GLU A 87 -4.12 18.78 -6.48
C GLU A 87 -3.76 17.38 -5.94
N MET A 88 -4.74 16.56 -5.57
CA MET A 88 -4.50 15.17 -5.18
C MET A 88 -3.95 14.33 -6.34
N LYS A 89 -4.48 14.51 -7.56
CA LYS A 89 -3.93 13.87 -8.77
C LYS A 89 -2.49 14.30 -9.06
N ALA A 90 -2.14 15.55 -8.74
CA ALA A 90 -0.76 16.01 -8.83
C ALA A 90 0.20 15.31 -7.83
N CYS A 91 -0.34 14.59 -6.84
CA CYS A 91 0.44 13.86 -5.85
C CYS A 91 0.54 12.35 -6.14
N LEU A 92 -0.01 11.88 -7.27
CA LEU A 92 -0.03 10.46 -7.63
C LEU A 92 0.87 10.16 -8.84
N TRP A 93 1.50 8.99 -8.85
CA TRP A 93 2.24 8.50 -10.01
C TRP A 93 1.32 8.23 -11.21
N LEU A 94 0.21 7.56 -10.96
CA LEU A 94 -0.78 7.17 -11.98
C LEU A 94 -2.14 7.75 -11.58
N PRO A 95 -2.42 9.03 -11.83
CA PRO A 95 -3.60 9.72 -11.29
C PRO A 95 -4.94 9.33 -11.94
N GLU A 96 -4.91 8.69 -13.11
CA GLU A 96 -6.09 8.44 -13.95
C GLU A 96 -6.18 6.98 -14.40
N ASN A 97 -7.43 6.53 -14.63
CA ASN A 97 -7.71 5.25 -15.27
C ASN A 97 -7.71 5.41 -16.81
N GLU A 98 -6.52 5.53 -17.38
CA GLU A 98 -6.30 5.63 -18.83
C GLU A 98 -6.27 4.26 -19.52
N GLU A 99 -6.42 4.23 -20.84
CA GLU A 99 -6.37 3.00 -21.66
C GLU A 99 -5.10 2.15 -21.41
N HIS A 100 -3.95 2.82 -21.22
CA HIS A 100 -2.67 2.17 -20.95
C HIS A 100 -2.33 2.00 -19.47
N TYR A 101 -3.29 2.21 -18.55
CA TYR A 101 -3.07 2.14 -17.11
C TYR A 101 -2.42 0.81 -16.67
N LEU A 102 -2.92 -0.33 -17.15
CA LEU A 102 -2.38 -1.64 -16.79
C LEU A 102 -0.94 -1.85 -17.26
N GLN A 103 -0.55 -1.22 -18.37
CA GLN A 103 0.83 -1.27 -18.87
C GLN A 103 1.73 -0.37 -18.03
N LYS A 104 1.29 0.86 -17.74
CA LYS A 104 2.00 1.80 -16.87
C LYS A 104 2.21 1.25 -15.46
N LYS A 105 1.21 0.56 -14.90
CA LYS A 105 1.27 -0.09 -13.58
C LYS A 105 2.44 -1.07 -13.44
N LYS A 106 2.86 -1.75 -14.53
CA LYS A 106 3.99 -2.70 -14.49
C LYS A 106 5.34 -2.03 -14.19
N TYR A 107 5.45 -0.74 -14.46
CA TYR A 107 6.64 0.05 -14.13
C TYR A 107 6.63 0.57 -12.69
N ILE A 108 5.51 0.46 -11.96
CA ILE A 108 5.48 0.73 -10.52
C ILE A 108 6.00 -0.50 -9.79
N ASN A 109 7.27 -0.45 -9.39
CA ASN A 109 7.95 -1.51 -8.68
C ASN A 109 9.10 -0.95 -7.83
N LEU A 110 9.57 -1.77 -6.89
CA LEU A 110 10.58 -1.40 -5.89
C LEU A 110 11.90 -0.88 -6.49
N GLU A 111 12.26 -1.25 -7.72
CA GLU A 111 13.48 -0.73 -8.34
C GLU A 111 13.29 0.70 -8.85
N ASN A 112 12.16 0.95 -9.51
CA ASN A 112 11.86 2.26 -10.09
C ASN A 112 11.43 3.29 -9.03
N THR A 113 10.79 2.88 -7.93
CA THR A 113 10.37 3.82 -6.86
C THR A 113 11.54 4.52 -6.17
N LYS A 114 12.72 3.87 -6.15
CA LYS A 114 13.98 4.46 -5.65
C LYS A 114 14.44 5.70 -6.41
N LEU A 115 13.92 5.94 -7.62
CA LEU A 115 14.19 7.16 -8.38
C LEU A 115 13.60 8.41 -7.72
N GLY A 116 12.69 8.25 -6.75
CA GLY A 116 11.95 9.34 -6.14
C GLY A 116 10.66 9.68 -6.89
N PHE A 117 9.77 10.42 -6.24
CA PHE A 117 8.43 10.67 -6.76
C PHE A 117 8.44 11.40 -8.11
N TYR A 118 9.11 12.56 -8.17
CA TYR A 118 9.07 13.44 -9.35
C TYR A 118 9.66 12.78 -10.59
N LYS A 119 10.84 12.17 -10.46
CA LYS A 119 11.55 11.52 -11.57
C LYS A 119 10.77 10.31 -12.10
N LEU A 120 10.24 9.46 -11.21
CA LEU A 120 9.42 8.33 -11.64
C LEU A 120 8.15 8.80 -12.34
N ARG A 121 7.46 9.82 -11.79
CA ARG A 121 6.26 10.38 -12.40
C ARG A 121 6.52 10.94 -13.80
N GLU A 122 7.63 11.67 -13.97
CA GLU A 122 8.05 12.23 -15.26
C GLU A 122 8.31 11.10 -16.28
N GLN A 123 9.05 10.06 -15.90
CA GLN A 123 9.34 8.94 -16.80
C GLN A 123 8.09 8.14 -17.17
N LEU A 124 7.14 7.98 -16.26
CA LEU A 124 5.84 7.35 -16.56
C LEU A 124 4.99 8.15 -17.55
N LEU A 125 5.22 9.46 -17.67
CA LEU A 125 4.53 10.34 -18.60
C LEU A 125 5.23 10.43 -19.96
N LEU A 126 6.56 10.59 -19.97
CA LEU A 126 7.33 10.91 -21.16
C LEU A 126 7.89 9.67 -21.88
N ASP A 127 8.53 8.76 -21.14
CA ASP A 127 9.16 7.57 -21.74
C ASP A 127 9.20 6.37 -20.78
N PRO A 128 8.07 5.65 -20.62
CA PRO A 128 7.99 4.51 -19.73
C PRO A 128 8.92 3.36 -20.12
N LYS A 129 9.41 3.30 -21.37
CA LYS A 129 10.26 2.20 -21.85
C LYS A 129 11.66 2.21 -21.25
N GLN A 130 12.10 3.34 -20.70
CA GLN A 130 13.35 3.43 -19.95
C GLN A 130 13.24 2.81 -18.55
N LEU A 131 12.02 2.68 -18.03
CA LEU A 131 11.77 2.08 -16.73
C LEU A 131 11.86 0.56 -16.84
N LYS A 132 12.41 -0.07 -15.82
CA LYS A 132 12.51 -1.52 -15.77
C LYS A 132 11.17 -2.12 -15.40
N THR A 133 10.73 -3.12 -16.14
CA THR A 133 9.64 -3.99 -15.69
C THR A 133 10.21 -5.06 -14.75
N ILE A 134 9.37 -5.59 -13.87
CA ILE A 134 9.80 -6.71 -13.02
C ILE A 134 10.03 -7.93 -13.93
N GLU A 135 11.28 -8.38 -14.01
CA GLU A 135 11.59 -9.68 -14.60
C GLU A 135 11.03 -10.79 -13.70
N ASN A 136 10.04 -11.51 -14.19
CA ASN A 136 9.53 -12.68 -13.49
C ASN A 136 10.60 -13.78 -13.58
N LYS A 137 11.32 -14.03 -12.49
CA LYS A 137 12.40 -15.05 -12.42
C LYS A 137 11.93 -16.50 -12.60
N GLY A 138 10.65 -16.71 -12.96
CA GLY A 138 10.09 -18.00 -13.31
C GLY A 138 10.24 -19.05 -12.21
N SER A 139 10.42 -20.31 -12.61
CA SER A 139 10.42 -21.49 -11.75
C SER A 139 11.51 -21.47 -10.67
N ILE A 140 12.66 -20.82 -10.90
CA ILE A 140 13.78 -20.80 -9.94
C ILE A 140 13.42 -19.96 -8.70
N GLY A 141 12.83 -18.78 -8.90
CA GLY A 141 12.39 -17.95 -7.77
C GLY A 141 11.32 -18.64 -6.93
N GLN A 142 10.37 -19.30 -7.60
CA GLN A 142 9.31 -20.07 -6.95
C GLN A 142 9.84 -21.29 -6.19
N PHE A 143 10.85 -21.98 -6.73
CA PHE A 143 11.54 -23.06 -6.04
C PHE A 143 12.13 -22.59 -4.71
N TRP A 144 12.91 -21.50 -4.69
CA TRP A 144 13.52 -20.98 -3.46
C TRP A 144 12.49 -20.46 -2.47
N ILE A 145 11.43 -19.79 -2.94
CA ILE A 145 10.31 -19.37 -2.08
C ILE A 145 9.65 -20.58 -1.43
N SER A 146 9.44 -21.66 -2.18
CA SER A 146 8.87 -22.91 -1.67
C SER A 146 9.78 -23.57 -0.64
N LEU A 147 11.07 -23.71 -0.95
CA LEU A 147 12.08 -24.27 -0.05
C LEU A 147 12.12 -23.52 1.29
N PHE A 148 12.20 -22.19 1.26
CA PHE A 148 12.21 -21.37 2.47
C PHE A 148 10.86 -21.28 3.19
N SER A 149 9.78 -21.77 2.57
CA SER A 149 8.48 -21.91 3.25
C SER A 149 8.41 -23.17 4.14
N LEU A 150 9.28 -24.17 3.95
CA LEU A 150 9.14 -25.48 4.58
C LEU A 150 9.09 -25.46 6.12
N PRO A 151 9.99 -24.75 6.84
CA PRO A 151 9.95 -24.75 8.31
C PRO A 151 8.71 -24.07 8.90
N ASN A 152 7.96 -23.34 8.06
CA ASN A 152 6.80 -22.55 8.41
C ASN A 152 5.57 -22.95 7.59
N LEU A 153 5.57 -24.15 7.02
CA LEU A 153 4.52 -24.54 6.08
C LEU A 153 3.14 -24.55 6.73
N LEU A 154 3.02 -25.08 7.95
CA LEU A 154 1.74 -25.15 8.66
C LEU A 154 1.10 -23.78 8.92
N PRO A 155 1.78 -22.80 9.56
CA PRO A 155 1.19 -21.48 9.73
C PRO A 155 0.92 -20.78 8.39
N LEU A 156 1.77 -20.96 7.38
CA LEU A 156 1.57 -20.36 6.05
C LEU A 156 0.32 -20.89 5.34
N ILE A 157 0.07 -22.21 5.39
CA ILE A 157 -1.15 -22.82 4.84
C ILE A 157 -2.38 -22.33 5.60
N GLY A 158 -2.33 -22.32 6.94
CA GLY A 158 -3.44 -21.86 7.78
C GLY A 158 -3.82 -20.41 7.50
N ILE A 159 -2.83 -19.50 7.40
CA ILE A 159 -3.07 -18.10 7.00
C ILE A 159 -3.71 -18.05 5.60
N GLY A 160 -3.18 -18.84 4.65
CA GLY A 160 -3.73 -18.91 3.29
C GLY A 160 -5.19 -19.33 3.24
N TRP A 161 -5.61 -20.27 4.10
CA TRP A 161 -7.01 -20.68 4.22
C TRP A 161 -7.88 -19.57 4.80
N VAL A 162 -7.45 -18.91 5.87
CA VAL A 162 -8.23 -17.82 6.48
C VAL A 162 -8.38 -16.65 5.53
N VAL A 163 -7.33 -16.26 4.80
CA VAL A 163 -7.38 -15.16 3.82
C VAL A 163 -8.41 -15.42 2.72
N LYS A 164 -8.59 -16.67 2.28
CA LYS A 164 -9.60 -17.03 1.26
C LYS A 164 -11.04 -16.80 1.71
N LEU A 165 -11.29 -16.70 3.01
CA LEU A 165 -12.62 -16.37 3.54
C LEU A 165 -13.00 -14.89 3.32
N PHE A 166 -12.02 -14.04 2.98
CA PHE A 166 -12.22 -12.62 2.76
C PHE A 166 -12.13 -12.32 1.25
N PRO A 167 -13.26 -12.04 0.58
CA PRO A 167 -13.27 -11.80 -0.87
C PRO A 167 -12.55 -10.50 -1.24
N ASP A 168 -12.53 -9.53 -0.34
CA ASP A 168 -11.95 -8.22 -0.59
C ASP A 168 -10.42 -8.23 -0.33
N ILE A 169 -9.70 -7.96 -1.40
CA ILE A 169 -8.25 -7.99 -1.49
C ILE A 169 -7.56 -6.95 -0.58
N VAL A 170 -8.23 -5.84 -0.26
CA VAL A 170 -7.66 -4.76 0.56
C VAL A 170 -7.46 -5.20 2.01
N PHE A 171 -8.31 -6.10 2.52
CA PHE A 171 -8.18 -6.63 3.88
C PHE A 171 -7.15 -7.75 4.00
N HIS A 172 -6.68 -8.31 2.89
CA HIS A 172 -5.80 -9.49 2.93
C HIS A 172 -4.53 -9.27 3.76
N ASN A 173 -3.92 -8.09 3.71
CA ASN A 173 -2.72 -7.80 4.50
C ASN A 173 -3.03 -7.71 6.00
N SER A 174 -4.12 -7.04 6.37
CA SER A 174 -4.56 -6.93 7.77
C SER A 174 -4.89 -8.29 8.36
N ILE A 175 -5.56 -9.16 7.59
CA ILE A 175 -5.85 -10.54 8.00
C ILE A 175 -4.56 -11.35 8.12
N LYS A 176 -3.65 -11.29 7.13
CA LYS A 176 -2.35 -11.97 7.21
C LYS A 176 -1.56 -11.54 8.45
N TYR A 177 -1.57 -10.26 8.78
CA TYR A 177 -0.88 -9.73 9.95
C TYR A 177 -1.51 -10.26 11.25
N MET A 178 -2.82 -10.09 11.43
CA MET A 178 -3.54 -10.51 12.63
C MET A 178 -3.46 -12.02 12.83
N VAL A 179 -3.83 -12.81 11.83
CA VAL A 179 -3.83 -14.28 11.90
C VAL A 179 -2.40 -14.80 12.01
N GLY A 180 -1.47 -14.20 11.25
CA GLY A 180 -0.07 -14.56 11.29
C GLY A 180 0.54 -14.41 12.68
N LEU A 181 0.24 -13.31 13.39
CA LEU A 181 0.72 -13.09 14.75
C LEU A 181 0.37 -14.25 15.68
N PHE A 182 -0.87 -14.76 15.64
CA PHE A 182 -1.28 -15.89 16.48
C PHE A 182 -0.74 -17.24 15.97
N MET A 183 -0.85 -17.51 14.68
CA MET A 183 -0.45 -18.78 14.08
C MET A 183 1.06 -19.03 14.22
N PHE A 184 1.88 -18.01 13.94
CA PHE A 184 3.33 -18.13 14.07
C PHE A 184 3.77 -18.20 15.53
N ALA A 185 3.17 -17.40 16.43
CA ALA A 185 3.50 -17.47 17.85
C ALA A 185 3.22 -18.87 18.44
N PHE A 186 2.11 -19.50 18.04
CA PHE A 186 1.80 -20.87 18.46
C PHE A 186 2.74 -21.90 17.82
N TRP A 187 3.00 -21.78 16.51
CA TRP A 187 3.89 -22.69 15.78
C TRP A 187 5.31 -22.70 16.35
N TRP A 188 5.87 -21.53 16.62
CA TRP A 188 7.22 -21.43 17.15
C TRP A 188 7.35 -21.99 18.56
N LYS A 189 6.31 -21.88 19.41
CA LYS A 189 6.27 -22.60 20.69
C LYS A 189 6.34 -24.11 20.48
N ILE A 190 5.57 -24.67 19.55
CA ILE A 190 5.62 -26.09 19.21
C ILE A 190 7.03 -26.50 18.77
N LEU A 191 7.69 -25.72 17.92
CA LEU A 191 9.06 -26.02 17.49
C LEU A 191 10.06 -26.02 18.64
N ILE A 192 9.99 -25.02 19.53
CA ILE A 192 10.88 -24.94 20.70
C ILE A 192 10.65 -26.13 21.63
N PHE A 193 9.39 -26.40 22.00
CA PHE A 193 9.07 -27.48 22.94
C PHE A 193 9.40 -28.87 22.37
N SER A 194 9.04 -29.12 21.10
CA SER A 194 9.33 -30.41 20.46
C SER A 194 10.84 -30.62 20.26
N GLY A 195 11.56 -29.60 19.78
CA GLY A 195 13.01 -29.67 19.64
C GLY A 195 13.73 -29.86 20.98
N THR A 196 13.24 -29.20 22.03
CA THR A 196 13.77 -29.34 23.40
C THR A 196 13.54 -30.73 23.96
N TYR A 197 12.35 -31.28 23.76
CA TYR A 197 11.97 -32.60 24.25
C TYR A 197 12.81 -33.72 23.60
N ILE A 198 13.09 -33.64 22.30
CA ILE A 198 13.77 -34.72 21.57
C ILE A 198 15.30 -34.68 21.74
N TYR A 199 15.91 -33.50 21.65
CA TYR A 199 17.38 -33.35 21.58
C TYR A 199 17.97 -32.28 22.51
N GLY A 200 17.14 -31.64 23.34
CA GLY A 200 17.57 -30.64 24.33
C GLY A 200 17.37 -29.18 23.90
N ILE A 201 17.60 -28.25 24.82
CA ILE A 201 17.21 -26.84 24.63
C ILE A 201 17.87 -26.17 23.42
N SER A 202 19.12 -26.52 23.12
CA SER A 202 19.87 -25.96 22.00
C SER A 202 19.21 -26.25 20.64
N THR A 203 18.66 -27.45 20.45
CA THR A 203 17.95 -27.80 19.21
C THR A 203 16.60 -27.09 19.12
N GLY A 204 15.87 -26.95 20.22
CA GLY A 204 14.62 -26.17 20.26
C GLY A 204 14.82 -24.72 19.85
N ILE A 205 15.83 -24.05 20.43
CA ILE A 205 16.20 -22.67 20.07
C ILE A 205 16.70 -22.60 18.61
N GLY A 206 17.54 -23.55 18.20
CA GLY A 206 18.06 -23.61 16.83
C GLY A 206 16.95 -23.73 15.77
N LEU A 207 15.94 -24.57 16.01
CA LEU A 207 14.77 -24.70 15.12
C LEU A 207 13.97 -23.41 15.04
N PHE A 208 13.79 -22.71 16.17
CA PHE A 208 13.11 -21.41 16.19
C PHE A 208 13.86 -20.35 15.38
N ILE A 209 15.16 -20.17 15.63
CA ILE A 209 15.98 -19.18 14.93
C ILE A 209 16.06 -19.52 13.44
N GLY A 210 16.27 -20.80 13.10
CA GLY A 210 16.28 -21.26 11.71
C GLY A 210 14.94 -21.01 11.02
N SER A 211 13.83 -21.24 11.71
CA SER A 211 12.48 -20.96 11.21
C SER A 211 12.26 -19.47 10.95
N LEU A 212 12.71 -18.58 11.85
CA LEU A 212 12.68 -17.14 11.64
C LEU A 212 13.53 -16.71 10.44
N PHE A 213 14.75 -17.24 10.33
CA PHE A 213 15.66 -16.93 9.24
C PHE A 213 15.09 -17.36 7.88
N PHE A 214 14.53 -18.56 7.79
CA PHE A 214 13.88 -19.05 6.57
C PHE A 214 12.66 -18.18 6.21
N LEU A 215 11.86 -17.78 7.19
CA LEU A 215 10.75 -16.86 6.96
C LEU A 215 11.23 -15.50 6.43
N TYR A 216 12.32 -14.96 6.98
CA TYR A 216 12.95 -13.72 6.51
C TYR A 216 13.42 -13.84 5.06
N LEU A 217 14.19 -14.89 4.72
CA LEU A 217 14.67 -15.13 3.36
C LEU A 217 13.50 -15.28 2.37
N ARG A 218 12.47 -16.04 2.75
CA ARG A 218 11.25 -16.18 1.95
C ARG A 218 10.63 -14.82 1.64
N GLN A 219 10.49 -13.96 2.64
CA GLN A 219 9.86 -12.65 2.49
C GLN A 219 10.70 -11.71 1.62
N MET A 220 12.03 -11.81 1.71
CA MET A 220 12.97 -11.10 0.84
C MET A 220 12.78 -11.48 -0.62
N LEU A 221 12.69 -12.78 -0.90
CA LEU A 221 12.49 -13.28 -2.25
C LEU A 221 11.11 -12.90 -2.80
N ILE A 222 10.06 -12.96 -1.99
CA ILE A 222 8.72 -12.54 -2.41
C ILE A 222 8.70 -11.04 -2.75
N SER A 223 9.31 -10.20 -1.91
CA SER A 223 9.40 -8.77 -2.16
C SER A 223 10.15 -8.44 -3.45
N LYS A 224 11.12 -9.27 -3.85
CA LYS A 224 11.98 -9.03 -5.01
C LYS A 224 11.47 -9.62 -6.31
N TYR A 225 10.87 -10.81 -6.25
CA TYR A 225 10.56 -11.61 -7.45
C TYR A 225 9.08 -11.78 -7.75
N LYS A 226 8.20 -11.46 -6.80
CA LYS A 226 6.77 -11.51 -7.08
C LYS A 226 6.37 -10.20 -7.77
N SER A 227 6.03 -10.28 -9.05
CA SER A 227 5.43 -9.14 -9.79
C SER A 227 3.97 -8.93 -9.37
N ASN A 228 3.51 -7.68 -9.54
CA ASN A 228 2.09 -7.33 -9.66
C ASN A 228 1.39 -8.16 -10.74
#